data_AF-A0A2E0RBE1-F1
#
_entry.id   AF-A0A2E0RBE1-F1
#
_cell.length_a   1.000
_cell.length_b   1.000
_cell.length_c   1.000
_cell.angle_alpha   90.00
_cell.angle_beta   90.00
_cell.angle_gamma   90.00
#
_symmetry.space_group_name_H-M   'P 1'
#
loop_
_entity.id
_entity.type
_entity.pdbx_description
1 polymer ?
#
loop_
_entity_poly.entity_id
_entity_poly.type
_entity_poly.pdbx_seq_one_letter_code
_entity_poly.pdbx_strand_id
1 'polypeptide(L)'
;MAEGQSLVPVAAIVDLILGFVTIALVRRSGEKEWVEKFAGLLIGWILVLKGLEYTFTSVMEAIVANEGLWIIDSSNNLQDSFFRFAQRTCKTISILLLVFLPFIYPYPILQRKWNIKVVTAMICVLSIVLSTISILTNYKHSDGEWFLMIPGMMILVLVYIRFLLMEIETGESSHRRMSLVSGLLLIAMLGEQMTYWLAQVISINNDFLARFAVEWSLWEPSTFGWLGTNLVLSMGASTILILLFFESWRTYHAGISGFSIIVYLVGIVGFTAGIVDYAIMDIVRSCVETECESFPVAFEIWYDFTSETLIYLFTPLIFMYILLNFDIIDSDASENRWLTRIMVILMLLIVSSSVIELLQSFLPVPEMISSAALAMVVAIFIGWEERIMTNLMREGDTVSKKLIGMDELVIPKIDDRDYDIMSASIASVVFFSLIICALYSAVI
;
A
#
# COMPACT_ATOMS: atom_id res chain seq x y z
N MET A 1 29.98 -2.22 12.03
CA MET A 1 29.34 -2.79 10.83
C MET A 1 27.89 -2.95 11.25
N ALA A 2 27.04 -1.98 10.90
CA ALA A 2 25.65 -2.01 11.32
C ALA A 2 24.97 -3.13 10.52
N GLU A 3 24.53 -4.18 11.19
CA GLU A 3 23.60 -5.16 10.60
C GLU A 3 22.38 -4.37 10.12
N GLY A 4 22.07 -4.44 8.82
CA GLY A 4 20.85 -3.85 8.29
C GLY A 4 19.65 -4.45 9.02
N GLN A 5 18.98 -3.63 9.82
CA GLN A 5 17.74 -4.05 10.49
C GLN A 5 16.61 -3.87 9.48
N SER A 6 16.01 -5.00 9.07
CA SER A 6 14.84 -5.03 8.19
C SER A 6 13.69 -4.19 8.77
N LEU A 7 13.03 -3.39 7.93
CA LEU A 7 11.86 -2.58 8.31
C LEU A 7 10.57 -3.41 8.40
N VAL A 8 10.58 -4.63 7.85
CA VAL A 8 9.41 -5.53 7.74
C VAL A 8 8.73 -5.82 9.09
N PRO A 9 9.45 -6.14 10.20
CA PRO A 9 8.81 -6.43 11.48
C PRO A 9 8.09 -5.21 12.06
N VAL A 10 8.65 -4.01 11.85
CA VAL A 10 8.03 -2.75 12.27
C VAL A 10 6.74 -2.57 11.47
N ALA A 11 6.81 -2.65 10.14
CA ALA A 11 5.65 -2.54 9.25
C ALA A 11 4.51 -3.51 9.66
N ALA A 12 4.85 -4.77 9.95
CA ALA A 12 3.89 -5.79 10.37
C ALA A 12 3.05 -5.38 11.58
N ILE A 13 3.70 -4.89 12.65
CA ILE A 13 3.02 -4.46 13.88
C ILE A 13 2.16 -3.23 13.62
N VAL A 14 2.70 -2.29 12.84
CA VAL A 14 2.05 -1.01 12.51
C VAL A 14 0.74 -1.26 11.77
N ASP A 15 0.80 -2.01 10.67
CA ASP A 15 -0.34 -2.33 9.83
C ASP A 15 -1.40 -3.14 10.58
N LEU A 16 -1.00 -4.10 11.41
CA LEU A 16 -1.93 -4.86 12.25
C LEU A 16 -2.69 -3.96 13.23
N ILE A 17 -1.96 -3.15 14.01
CA ILE A 17 -2.58 -2.27 15.02
C ILE A 17 -3.50 -1.25 14.34
N LEU A 18 -3.01 -0.58 13.30
CA LEU A 18 -3.80 0.41 12.56
C LEU A 18 -5.04 -0.23 11.92
N GLY A 19 -4.91 -1.43 11.35
CA GLY A 19 -6.02 -2.17 10.78
C GLY A 19 -7.11 -2.50 11.79
N PHE A 20 -6.74 -3.08 12.95
CA PHE A 20 -7.72 -3.41 14.00
C PHE A 20 -8.38 -2.15 14.59
N VAL A 21 -7.61 -1.10 14.84
CA VAL A 21 -8.14 0.17 15.37
C VAL A 21 -9.08 0.82 14.36
N THR A 22 -8.73 0.82 13.08
CA THR A 22 -9.60 1.33 11.99
C THR A 22 -10.93 0.59 11.94
N ILE A 23 -10.92 -0.75 11.95
CA ILE A 23 -12.16 -1.55 11.96
C ILE A 23 -13.01 -1.22 13.20
N ALA A 24 -12.38 -1.11 14.37
CA ALA A 24 -13.09 -0.78 15.61
C ALA A 24 -13.72 0.63 15.57
N LEU A 25 -13.01 1.62 15.04
CA LEU A 25 -13.47 3.00 14.91
C LEU A 25 -14.62 3.14 13.92
N VAL A 26 -14.50 2.52 12.73
CA VAL A 26 -15.54 2.56 11.70
C VAL A 26 -16.84 1.89 12.17
N ARG A 27 -16.74 0.84 12.99
CA ARG A 27 -17.91 0.20 13.60
C ARG A 27 -18.62 1.08 14.63
N ARG A 28 -17.88 1.97 15.30
CA ARG A 28 -18.44 2.89 16.30
C ARG A 28 -18.99 4.18 15.69
N SER A 29 -18.55 4.56 14.50
CA SER A 29 -19.06 5.75 13.80
C SER A 29 -20.44 5.48 13.22
N GLY A 30 -21.50 5.73 14.00
CA GLY A 30 -22.89 5.47 13.60
C GLY A 30 -23.41 6.40 12.49
N GLU A 31 -22.93 7.65 12.42
CA GLU A 31 -23.53 8.71 11.58
C GLU A 31 -22.96 8.85 10.15
N LYS A 32 -21.95 8.04 9.78
CA LYS A 32 -21.29 8.16 8.47
C LYS A 32 -22.11 7.53 7.33
N GLU A 33 -21.93 8.07 6.13
CA GLU A 33 -22.56 7.55 4.92
C GLU A 33 -22.01 6.16 4.57
N TRP A 34 -22.82 5.38 3.85
CA TRP A 34 -22.50 3.97 3.57
C TRP A 34 -21.19 3.77 2.81
N VAL A 35 -20.85 4.72 1.93
CA VAL A 35 -19.62 4.72 1.13
C VAL A 35 -18.40 4.76 2.03
N GLU A 36 -18.39 5.73 2.96
CA GLU A 36 -17.30 5.96 3.89
C GLU A 36 -17.17 4.78 4.85
N LYS A 37 -18.28 4.31 5.45
CA LYS A 37 -18.27 3.12 6.31
C LYS A 37 -17.70 1.90 5.59
N PHE A 38 -18.15 1.62 4.37
CA PHE A 38 -17.70 0.44 3.65
C PHE A 38 -16.23 0.56 3.21
N ALA A 39 -15.81 1.73 2.73
CA ALA A 39 -14.41 1.99 2.39
C ALA A 39 -13.48 1.88 3.60
N GLY A 40 -13.89 2.41 4.76
CA GLY A 40 -13.15 2.31 6.00
C GLY A 40 -12.94 0.86 6.46
N LEU A 41 -13.96 0.00 6.31
CA LEU A 41 -13.84 -1.43 6.60
C LEU A 41 -12.91 -2.15 5.61
N LEU A 42 -12.98 -1.82 4.31
CA LEU A 42 -12.06 -2.39 3.32
C LEU A 42 -10.61 -1.99 3.62
N ILE A 43 -10.34 -0.71 3.88
CA ILE A 43 -9.01 -0.21 4.24
C ILE A 43 -8.52 -0.89 5.53
N GLY A 44 -9.37 -0.99 6.55
CA GLY A 44 -9.04 -1.68 7.80
C GLY A 44 -8.62 -3.14 7.58
N TRP A 45 -9.35 -3.89 6.74
CA TRP A 45 -8.99 -5.27 6.40
C TRP A 45 -7.75 -5.38 5.50
N ILE A 46 -7.52 -4.42 4.60
CA ILE A 46 -6.28 -4.34 3.80
C ILE A 46 -5.08 -4.22 4.74
N LEU A 47 -5.12 -3.30 5.71
CA LEU A 47 -4.06 -3.11 6.70
C LEU A 47 -3.84 -4.38 7.54
N VAL A 48 -4.91 -5.02 8.04
CA VAL A 48 -4.76 -6.29 8.79
C VAL A 48 -4.07 -7.36 7.94
N LEU A 49 -4.46 -7.53 6.67
CA LEU A 49 -3.88 -8.54 5.80
C LEU A 49 -2.44 -8.24 5.39
N LYS A 50 -2.11 -6.96 5.14
CA LYS A 50 -0.73 -6.51 4.91
C LYS A 50 0.15 -6.72 6.14
N GLY A 51 -0.37 -6.42 7.32
CA GLY A 51 0.33 -6.69 8.58
C GLY A 51 0.58 -8.19 8.82
N LEU A 52 -0.38 -9.06 8.47
CA LEU A 52 -0.18 -10.52 8.50
C LEU A 52 0.85 -10.97 7.45
N GLU A 53 0.78 -10.46 6.22
CA GLU A 53 1.76 -10.71 5.16
C GLU A 53 3.18 -10.39 5.64
N TYR A 54 3.40 -9.19 6.19
CA TYR A 54 4.70 -8.76 6.71
C TYR A 54 5.12 -9.54 7.96
N THR A 55 4.18 -9.97 8.81
CA THR A 55 4.50 -10.85 9.95
C THR A 55 5.11 -12.16 9.47
N PHE A 56 4.50 -12.78 8.45
CA PHE A 56 5.04 -14.02 7.89
C PHE A 56 6.38 -13.81 7.19
N THR A 57 6.55 -12.70 6.46
CA THR A 57 7.84 -12.31 5.88
C THR A 57 8.92 -12.16 6.95
N SER A 58 8.66 -11.42 8.02
CA SER A 58 9.61 -11.22 9.13
C SER A 58 10.01 -12.53 9.81
N VAL A 59 9.06 -13.45 10.01
CA VAL A 59 9.37 -14.78 10.57
C VAL A 59 10.27 -15.57 9.62
N MET A 60 10.04 -15.48 8.31
CA MET A 60 10.92 -16.11 7.31
C MET A 60 12.33 -15.52 7.34
N GLU A 61 12.49 -14.19 7.44
CA GLU A 61 13.80 -13.52 7.58
C GLU A 61 14.57 -14.03 8.80
N ALA A 62 13.86 -14.16 9.93
CA ALA A 62 14.45 -14.62 11.17
C ALA A 62 14.93 -16.09 11.10
N ILE A 63 14.23 -16.94 10.33
CA ILE A 63 14.61 -18.36 10.17
C ILE A 63 15.81 -18.51 9.23
N VAL A 64 15.92 -17.66 8.19
CA VAL A 64 17.00 -17.72 7.17
C VAL A 64 18.26 -16.94 7.61
N ALA A 65 18.27 -16.39 8.83
CA ALA A 65 19.43 -15.73 9.43
C ALA A 65 20.05 -14.60 8.59
N ASN A 66 19.21 -13.71 8.04
CA ASN A 66 19.62 -12.51 7.30
C ASN A 66 20.39 -12.75 5.98
N GLU A 67 20.44 -13.97 5.45
CA GLU A 67 20.75 -14.17 4.03
C GLU A 67 19.52 -13.68 3.26
N GLY A 68 19.62 -12.47 2.68
CA GLY A 68 18.49 -11.66 2.20
C GLY A 68 17.30 -12.43 1.65
N LEU A 69 16.08 -12.02 2.02
CA LEU A 69 14.82 -12.70 1.72
C LEU A 69 14.53 -12.90 0.23
N TRP A 70 15.32 -12.27 -0.63
CA TRP A 70 15.34 -12.47 -2.08
C TRP A 70 15.96 -13.80 -2.50
N ILE A 71 16.63 -14.54 -1.60
CA ILE A 71 17.27 -15.83 -1.90
C ILE A 71 16.43 -16.93 -1.26
N ILE A 72 15.35 -17.33 -1.93
CA ILE A 72 14.76 -18.66 -1.70
C ILE A 72 15.70 -19.65 -2.39
N ASP A 73 16.80 -19.99 -1.72
CA ASP A 73 17.66 -21.05 -2.21
C ASP A 73 16.83 -22.33 -2.36
N SER A 74 16.90 -22.94 -3.54
CA SER A 74 16.30 -24.24 -3.86
C SER A 74 16.76 -25.37 -2.93
N SER A 75 17.80 -25.12 -2.13
CA SER A 75 18.32 -26.03 -1.10
C SER A 75 17.61 -25.94 0.26
N ASN A 76 16.78 -24.90 0.51
CA ASN A 76 16.19 -24.63 1.81
C ASN A 76 14.78 -25.21 1.99
N ASN A 77 14.54 -25.87 3.14
CA ASN A 77 13.25 -26.40 3.59
C ASN A 77 12.12 -25.35 3.74
N LEU A 78 12.38 -24.06 3.46
CA LEU A 78 11.38 -22.99 3.52
C LEU A 78 10.49 -22.92 2.28
N GLN A 79 10.89 -23.51 1.16
CA GLN A 79 10.15 -23.41 -0.10
C GLN A 79 8.73 -24.00 0.02
N ASP A 80 8.55 -25.06 0.82
CA ASP A 80 7.24 -25.69 1.08
C ASP A 80 6.73 -25.40 2.51
N SER A 81 7.23 -24.33 3.14
CA SER A 81 6.81 -23.96 4.49
C SER A 81 5.47 -23.24 4.54
N PHE A 82 4.72 -23.49 5.63
CA PHE A 82 3.47 -22.80 5.96
C PHE A 82 3.59 -21.28 5.84
N PHE A 83 4.72 -20.70 6.29
CA PHE A 83 4.94 -19.26 6.29
C PHE A 83 4.91 -18.66 4.88
N ARG A 84 5.52 -19.33 3.88
CA ARG A 84 5.46 -18.89 2.48
C ARG A 84 4.03 -18.96 1.93
N PHE A 85 3.33 -20.07 2.18
CA PHE A 85 1.94 -20.23 1.72
C PHE A 85 1.01 -19.19 2.35
N ALA A 86 1.17 -18.93 3.65
CA ALA A 86 0.39 -17.96 4.39
C ALA A 86 0.69 -16.52 3.95
N GLN A 87 1.97 -16.17 3.76
CA GLN A 87 2.42 -14.88 3.25
C GLN A 87 1.78 -14.56 1.89
N ARG A 88 1.88 -15.49 0.94
CA ARG A 88 1.32 -15.31 -0.41
C ARG A 88 -0.21 -15.25 -0.40
N THR A 89 -0.87 -16.08 0.41
CA THR A 89 -2.33 -16.05 0.55
C THR A 89 -2.82 -14.71 1.11
N CYS A 90 -2.17 -14.18 2.15
CA CYS A 90 -2.49 -12.86 2.70
C CYS A 90 -2.30 -11.75 1.65
N LYS A 91 -1.21 -11.81 0.87
CA LYS A 91 -0.98 -10.91 -0.27
C LYS A 91 -2.15 -10.96 -1.26
N THR A 92 -2.56 -12.15 -1.70
CA THR A 92 -3.68 -12.33 -2.66
C THR A 92 -4.99 -11.73 -2.16
N ILE A 93 -5.36 -12.01 -0.90
CA ILE A 93 -6.59 -11.48 -0.32
C ILE A 93 -6.51 -9.95 -0.19
N SER A 94 -5.34 -9.40 0.19
CA SER A 94 -5.15 -7.95 0.27
C SER A 94 -5.30 -7.27 -1.10
N ILE A 95 -4.75 -7.85 -2.17
CA ILE A 95 -4.89 -7.35 -3.55
C ILE A 95 -6.37 -7.35 -3.96
N LEU A 96 -7.12 -8.42 -3.65
CA LEU A 96 -8.55 -8.47 -3.95
C LEU A 96 -9.33 -7.34 -3.26
N LEU A 97 -9.03 -7.04 -1.99
CA LEU A 97 -9.67 -5.90 -1.31
C LEU A 97 -9.31 -4.57 -1.98
N LEU A 98 -8.05 -4.40 -2.38
CA LEU A 98 -7.59 -3.23 -3.14
C LEU A 98 -8.29 -3.10 -4.49
N VAL A 99 -8.55 -4.20 -5.20
CA VAL A 99 -9.28 -4.19 -6.47
C VAL A 99 -10.70 -3.62 -6.32
N PHE A 100 -11.40 -3.98 -5.24
CA PHE A 100 -12.78 -3.54 -5.02
C PHE A 100 -12.91 -2.13 -4.42
N LEU A 101 -11.86 -1.61 -3.77
CA LEU A 101 -11.90 -0.30 -3.13
C LEU A 101 -12.29 0.85 -4.10
N PRO A 102 -11.71 0.98 -5.31
CA PRO A 102 -12.05 2.02 -6.29
C PRO A 102 -13.49 1.99 -6.79
N PHE A 103 -14.15 0.82 -6.75
CA PHE A 103 -15.55 0.70 -7.18
C PHE A 103 -16.53 1.33 -6.19
N ILE A 104 -16.07 1.57 -4.95
CA ILE A 104 -16.86 2.09 -3.84
C ILE A 104 -16.39 3.50 -3.50
N TYR A 105 -15.08 3.74 -3.44
CA TYR A 105 -14.50 5.00 -2.96
C TYR A 105 -13.31 5.43 -3.82
N PRO A 106 -13.18 6.72 -4.18
CA PRO A 106 -13.96 7.87 -3.71
C PRO A 106 -15.24 8.14 -4.50
N TYR A 107 -15.40 7.51 -5.66
CA TYR A 107 -16.59 7.66 -6.50
C TYR A 107 -17.30 6.31 -6.64
N PRO A 108 -18.40 6.06 -5.91
CA PRO A 108 -19.08 4.77 -5.94
C PRO A 108 -19.76 4.57 -7.29
N ILE A 109 -19.21 3.69 -8.12
CA ILE A 109 -19.88 3.24 -9.36
C ILE A 109 -21.02 2.27 -9.01
N LEU A 110 -20.83 1.51 -7.93
CA LEU A 110 -21.77 0.54 -7.42
C LEU A 110 -22.64 1.17 -6.32
N GLN A 111 -23.86 1.66 -6.64
CA GLN A 111 -24.75 2.34 -5.67
C GLN A 111 -26.09 1.64 -5.32
N ARG A 112 -26.21 0.32 -5.46
CA ARG A 112 -27.42 -0.47 -5.11
C ARG A 112 -27.37 -1.00 -3.67
N LYS A 113 -28.55 -1.23 -3.09
CA LYS A 113 -28.74 -1.77 -1.72
C LYS A 113 -28.05 -3.11 -1.45
N TRP A 114 -27.87 -3.94 -2.47
CA TRP A 114 -27.26 -5.27 -2.34
C TRP A 114 -25.74 -5.27 -2.53
N ASN A 115 -25.13 -4.11 -2.74
CA ASN A 115 -23.74 -4.05 -3.19
C ASN A 115 -22.74 -4.53 -2.15
N ILE A 116 -22.95 -4.20 -0.88
CA ILE A 116 -22.07 -4.71 0.19
C ILE A 116 -22.08 -6.23 0.20
N LYS A 117 -23.27 -6.86 0.09
CA LYS A 117 -23.42 -8.31 0.04
C LYS A 117 -22.75 -8.92 -1.19
N VAL A 118 -22.97 -8.35 -2.37
CA VAL A 118 -22.41 -8.84 -3.63
C VAL A 118 -20.89 -8.70 -3.66
N VAL A 119 -20.36 -7.54 -3.28
CA VAL A 119 -18.91 -7.28 -3.23
C VAL A 119 -18.25 -8.19 -2.20
N THR A 120 -18.81 -8.30 -0.99
CA THR A 120 -18.30 -9.22 0.04
C THR A 120 -18.29 -10.66 -0.47
N ALA A 121 -19.37 -11.13 -1.08
CA ALA A 121 -19.46 -12.48 -1.61
C ALA A 121 -18.44 -12.72 -2.73
N MET A 122 -18.26 -11.75 -3.65
CA MET A 122 -17.25 -11.83 -4.70
C MET A 122 -15.83 -11.90 -4.13
N ILE A 123 -15.50 -11.04 -3.15
CA ILE A 123 -14.19 -11.07 -2.47
C ILE A 123 -13.99 -12.46 -1.86
N CYS A 124 -14.94 -12.96 -1.06
CA CYS A 124 -14.79 -14.25 -0.38
C CYS A 124 -14.61 -15.42 -1.35
N VAL A 125 -15.42 -15.48 -2.41
CA VAL A 125 -15.35 -16.55 -3.41
C VAL A 125 -14.04 -16.46 -4.21
N LEU A 126 -13.66 -15.28 -4.68
CA LEU A 126 -12.41 -15.09 -5.42
C LEU A 126 -11.19 -15.36 -4.55
N SER A 127 -11.21 -14.97 -3.27
CA SER A 127 -10.14 -15.26 -2.31
C SER A 127 -9.93 -16.76 -2.17
N ILE A 128 -10.99 -17.54 -1.96
CA ILE A 128 -10.88 -19.00 -1.82
C ILE A 128 -10.39 -19.63 -3.13
N VAL A 129 -10.99 -19.25 -4.26
CA VAL A 129 -10.65 -19.83 -5.58
C VAL A 129 -9.21 -19.52 -5.96
N LEU A 130 -8.79 -18.26 -5.90
CA LEU A 130 -7.44 -17.84 -6.29
C LEU A 130 -6.40 -18.41 -5.33
N SER A 131 -6.63 -18.34 -4.01
CA SER A 131 -5.68 -18.92 -3.05
C SER A 131 -5.51 -20.43 -3.27
N THR A 132 -6.61 -21.16 -3.53
CA THR A 132 -6.53 -22.61 -3.82
C THR A 132 -5.76 -22.91 -5.10
N ILE A 133 -6.02 -22.17 -6.18
CA ILE A 133 -5.29 -22.33 -7.46
C ILE A 133 -3.80 -22.01 -7.26
N SER A 134 -3.50 -20.93 -6.55
CA SER A 134 -2.13 -20.49 -6.28
C SER A 134 -1.37 -21.51 -5.44
N ILE A 135 -2.00 -22.11 -4.43
CA ILE A 135 -1.41 -23.20 -3.62
C ILE A 135 -1.16 -24.45 -4.50
N LEU A 136 -2.14 -24.90 -5.28
CA LEU A 136 -2.03 -26.09 -6.13
C LEU A 136 -0.97 -25.97 -7.24
N THR A 137 -0.69 -24.74 -7.68
CA THR A 137 0.34 -24.47 -8.69
C THR A 137 1.70 -24.13 -8.07
N ASN A 138 1.87 -24.30 -6.76
CA ASN A 138 3.04 -23.87 -5.97
C ASN A 138 3.46 -22.42 -6.28
N TYR A 139 2.46 -21.56 -6.48
CA TYR A 139 2.62 -20.16 -6.88
C TYR A 139 3.41 -19.93 -8.17
N LYS A 140 3.48 -20.90 -9.09
CA LYS A 140 4.15 -20.74 -10.39
C LYS A 140 3.59 -19.56 -11.20
N HIS A 141 2.30 -19.28 -11.03
CA HIS A 141 1.58 -18.17 -11.65
C HIS A 141 1.36 -16.97 -10.71
N SER A 142 2.19 -16.86 -9.66
CA SER A 142 2.25 -15.69 -8.78
C SER A 142 2.27 -14.40 -9.62
N ASP A 143 1.62 -13.36 -9.13
CA ASP A 143 1.58 -12.02 -9.72
C ASP A 143 0.65 -11.87 -10.95
N GLY A 144 0.03 -12.95 -11.44
CA GLY A 144 -1.10 -12.87 -12.37
C GLY A 144 -2.36 -12.18 -11.79
N GLU A 145 -2.43 -12.02 -10.48
CA GLU A 145 -3.52 -11.35 -9.77
C GLU A 145 -3.56 -9.84 -10.06
N TRP A 146 -2.43 -9.24 -10.46
CA TRP A 146 -2.33 -7.83 -10.81
C TRP A 146 -3.22 -7.41 -11.99
N PHE A 147 -3.59 -8.36 -12.87
CA PHE A 147 -4.56 -8.10 -13.94
C PHE A 147 -5.92 -7.62 -13.41
N LEU A 148 -6.30 -8.05 -12.20
CA LEU A 148 -7.56 -7.65 -11.57
C LEU A 148 -7.56 -6.17 -11.16
N MET A 149 -6.39 -5.54 -11.00
CA MET A 149 -6.27 -4.12 -10.60
C MET A 149 -6.52 -3.14 -11.76
N ILE A 150 -6.49 -3.59 -13.02
CA ILE A 150 -6.65 -2.71 -14.20
C ILE A 150 -7.93 -1.86 -14.13
N PRO A 151 -9.14 -2.44 -13.87
CA PRO A 151 -10.36 -1.65 -13.81
C PRO A 151 -10.33 -0.62 -12.68
N GLY A 152 -9.83 -1.02 -11.50
CA GLY A 152 -9.73 -0.14 -10.35
C GLY A 152 -8.84 1.08 -10.60
N MET A 153 -7.68 0.85 -11.22
CA MET A 153 -6.76 1.93 -11.61
C MET A 153 -7.39 2.88 -12.63
N MET A 154 -8.04 2.35 -13.67
CA MET A 154 -8.71 3.20 -14.67
C MET A 154 -9.78 4.09 -14.04
N ILE A 155 -10.56 3.55 -13.09
CA ILE A 155 -11.58 4.32 -12.35
C ILE A 155 -10.91 5.46 -11.59
N LEU A 156 -9.87 5.18 -10.79
CA LEU A 156 -9.21 6.21 -9.98
C LEU A 156 -8.57 7.30 -10.84
N VAL A 157 -7.91 6.93 -11.94
CA VAL A 157 -7.30 7.90 -12.88
C VAL A 157 -8.36 8.79 -13.51
N LEU A 158 -9.47 8.22 -13.98
CA LEU A 158 -10.56 8.98 -14.59
C LEU A 158 -11.23 9.93 -13.60
N VAL A 159 -11.46 9.46 -12.37
CA VAL A 159 -12.01 10.28 -11.29
C VAL A 159 -11.06 11.43 -10.94
N TYR A 160 -9.76 11.13 -10.81
CA TYR A 160 -8.73 12.15 -10.59
C TYR A 160 -8.75 13.24 -11.67
N ILE A 161 -8.68 12.85 -12.95
CA ILE A 161 -8.65 13.79 -14.09
C ILE A 161 -9.95 14.62 -14.13
N ARG A 162 -11.12 13.96 -13.99
CA ARG A 162 -12.42 14.64 -14.01
C ARG A 162 -12.49 15.76 -12.98
N PHE A 163 -12.16 15.45 -11.73
CA PHE A 163 -12.28 16.43 -10.64
C PHE A 163 -11.20 17.51 -10.68
N LEU A 164 -10.02 17.20 -11.23
CA LEU A 164 -8.99 18.21 -11.47
C LEU A 164 -9.40 19.20 -12.57
N LEU A 165 -10.00 18.72 -13.66
CA LEU A 165 -10.51 19.60 -14.72
C LEU A 165 -11.66 20.48 -14.19
N MET A 166 -12.58 19.90 -13.42
CA MET A 166 -13.66 20.67 -12.77
C MET A 166 -13.12 21.72 -11.80
N GLU A 167 -12.06 21.42 -11.04
CA GLU A 167 -11.39 22.40 -10.17
C GLU A 167 -10.89 23.61 -10.98
N ILE A 168 -10.24 23.37 -12.12
CA ILE A 168 -9.68 24.43 -12.96
C ILE A 168 -10.79 25.26 -13.63
N GLU A 169 -11.88 24.63 -14.07
CA GLU A 169 -12.99 25.32 -14.74
C GLU A 169 -13.85 26.14 -13.76
N THR A 170 -14.15 25.59 -12.57
CA THR A 170 -15.07 26.21 -11.60
C THR A 170 -14.38 27.05 -10.54
N GLY A 171 -13.09 26.81 -10.28
CA GLY A 171 -12.35 27.42 -9.18
C GLY A 171 -12.77 26.96 -7.78
N GLU A 172 -13.64 25.94 -7.67
CA GLU A 172 -14.16 25.47 -6.38
C GLU A 172 -13.21 24.50 -5.69
N SER A 173 -12.80 24.82 -4.46
CA SER A 173 -11.87 24.02 -3.66
C SER A 173 -12.40 22.63 -3.26
N SER A 174 -13.71 22.40 -3.36
CA SER A 174 -14.31 21.10 -3.06
C SER A 174 -13.95 20.03 -4.11
N HIS A 175 -13.88 20.39 -5.40
CA HIS A 175 -13.46 19.47 -6.46
C HIS A 175 -12.00 19.03 -6.29
N ARG A 176 -11.15 19.92 -5.80
CA ARG A 176 -9.76 19.60 -5.45
C ARG A 176 -9.68 18.45 -4.47
N ARG A 177 -10.58 18.36 -3.49
CA ARG A 177 -10.54 17.29 -2.47
C ARG A 177 -10.85 15.93 -3.07
N MET A 178 -11.79 15.83 -4.00
CA MET A 178 -12.07 14.58 -4.74
C MET A 178 -10.85 14.12 -5.56
N SER A 179 -10.17 15.04 -6.24
CA SER A 179 -8.93 14.73 -6.95
C SER A 179 -7.83 14.28 -5.98
N LEU A 180 -7.72 14.93 -4.81
CA LEU A 180 -6.69 14.62 -3.81
C LEU A 180 -6.87 13.21 -3.22
N VAL A 181 -8.10 12.80 -2.87
CA VAL A 181 -8.35 11.42 -2.42
C VAL A 181 -7.94 10.41 -3.48
N SER A 182 -8.38 10.62 -4.71
CA SER A 182 -8.16 9.68 -5.82
C SER A 182 -6.67 9.53 -6.11
N GLY A 183 -5.96 10.66 -6.13
CA GLY A 183 -4.51 10.69 -6.31
C GLY A 183 -3.75 10.03 -5.16
N LEU A 184 -4.17 10.26 -3.91
CA LEU A 184 -3.57 9.59 -2.75
C LEU A 184 -3.82 8.08 -2.75
N LEU A 185 -5.02 7.61 -3.16
CA LEU A 185 -5.30 6.18 -3.31
C LEU A 185 -4.44 5.55 -4.41
N LEU A 186 -4.23 6.25 -5.54
CA LEU A 186 -3.31 5.79 -6.58
C LEU A 186 -1.88 5.62 -6.04
N ILE A 187 -1.39 6.58 -5.26
CA ILE A 187 -0.07 6.49 -4.62
C ILE A 187 -0.04 5.37 -3.57
N ALA A 188 -1.08 5.21 -2.74
CA ALA A 188 -1.13 4.12 -1.76
C ALA A 188 -1.16 2.73 -2.42
N MET A 189 -1.77 2.62 -3.60
CA MET A 189 -1.91 1.35 -4.33
C MET A 189 -0.70 0.99 -5.18
N LEU A 190 -0.07 1.97 -5.83
CA LEU A 190 0.96 1.76 -6.85
C LEU A 190 2.24 2.53 -6.55
N GLY A 191 2.38 3.16 -5.39
CA GLY A 191 3.45 4.12 -5.11
C GLY A 191 4.85 3.50 -5.17
N GLU A 192 4.99 2.24 -4.78
CA GLU A 192 6.22 1.48 -5.01
C GLU A 192 6.52 1.38 -6.51
N GLN A 193 5.55 0.96 -7.30
CA GLN A 193 5.74 0.79 -8.75
C GLN A 193 5.95 2.14 -9.45
N MET A 194 5.49 3.25 -8.85
CA MET A 194 5.79 4.60 -9.31
C MET A 194 7.27 4.97 -9.14
N THR A 195 8.04 4.37 -8.23
CA THR A 195 9.49 4.66 -8.13
C THR A 195 10.27 4.08 -9.29
N TYR A 196 9.82 2.96 -9.87
CA TYR A 196 10.47 2.33 -11.04
C TYR A 196 10.02 2.91 -12.39
N TRP A 197 9.36 4.08 -12.41
CA TRP A 197 8.74 4.59 -13.63
C TRP A 197 9.73 4.83 -14.76
N LEU A 198 10.89 5.40 -14.47
CA LEU A 198 11.89 5.72 -15.48
C LEU A 198 12.49 4.43 -16.03
N ALA A 199 12.85 3.49 -15.14
CA ALA A 199 13.37 2.18 -15.49
C ALA A 199 12.40 1.37 -16.38
N GLN A 200 11.09 1.50 -16.14
CA GLN A 200 10.06 0.89 -16.99
C GLN A 200 9.97 1.57 -18.36
N VAL A 201 10.03 2.90 -18.43
CA VAL A 201 9.96 3.65 -19.70
C VAL A 201 11.14 3.35 -20.62
N ILE A 202 12.34 3.21 -20.07
CA ILE A 202 13.55 2.84 -20.83
C ILE A 202 13.70 1.32 -21.00
N SER A 203 12.76 0.53 -20.50
CA SER A 203 12.70 -0.94 -20.60
C SER A 203 13.86 -1.71 -19.93
N ILE A 204 14.57 -1.12 -18.97
CA ILE A 204 15.64 -1.83 -18.25
C ILE A 204 15.10 -2.78 -17.18
N ASN A 205 13.86 -2.60 -16.71
CA ASN A 205 13.23 -3.50 -15.73
C ASN A 205 13.17 -4.97 -16.21
N ASN A 206 13.17 -5.23 -17.52
CA ASN A 206 13.23 -6.59 -18.04
C ASN A 206 14.53 -7.31 -17.68
N ASP A 207 15.66 -6.59 -17.65
CA ASP A 207 16.96 -7.15 -17.27
C ASP A 207 16.99 -7.45 -15.76
N PHE A 208 16.41 -6.58 -14.93
CA PHE A 208 16.22 -6.84 -13.50
C PHE A 208 15.33 -8.07 -13.24
N LEU A 209 14.20 -8.18 -13.95
CA LEU A 209 13.32 -9.34 -13.86
C LEU A 209 14.02 -10.63 -14.32
N ALA A 210 14.86 -10.56 -15.35
CA ALA A 210 15.65 -11.70 -15.83
C ALA A 210 16.69 -12.12 -14.79
N ARG A 211 17.40 -11.17 -14.18
CA ARG A 211 18.31 -11.43 -13.06
C ARG A 211 17.61 -12.14 -11.91
N PHE A 212 16.48 -11.61 -11.45
CA PHE A 212 15.73 -12.24 -10.34
C PHE A 212 15.26 -13.66 -10.69
N ALA A 213 14.87 -13.92 -11.94
CA ALA A 213 14.51 -15.27 -12.35
C ALA A 213 15.68 -16.26 -12.25
N VAL A 214 16.90 -15.83 -12.58
CA VAL A 214 18.12 -16.65 -12.45
C VAL A 214 18.51 -16.85 -10.99
N GLU A 215 18.51 -15.79 -10.18
CA GLU A 215 18.79 -15.87 -8.74
C GLU A 215 17.83 -16.83 -8.02
N TRP A 216 16.56 -16.86 -8.43
CA TRP A 216 15.55 -17.75 -7.87
C TRP A 216 15.54 -19.16 -8.45
N SER A 217 16.51 -19.49 -9.32
CA SER A 217 16.55 -20.79 -10.02
C SER A 217 15.23 -21.12 -10.74
N LEU A 218 14.51 -20.10 -11.20
CA LEU A 218 13.30 -20.23 -11.99
C LEU A 218 13.68 -20.36 -13.46
N TRP A 219 14.17 -21.54 -13.84
CA TRP A 219 14.60 -21.82 -15.22
C TRP A 219 13.46 -21.76 -16.26
N GLU A 220 12.20 -21.83 -15.80
CA GLU A 220 11.00 -21.64 -16.62
C GLU A 220 9.96 -20.74 -15.90
N PRO A 221 10.18 -19.42 -15.86
CA PRO A 221 9.22 -18.51 -15.25
C PRO A 221 7.92 -18.54 -16.06
N SER A 222 6.78 -18.54 -15.37
CA SER A 222 5.51 -18.58 -16.09
C SER A 222 5.29 -17.28 -16.85
N THR A 223 4.95 -17.38 -18.15
CA THR A 223 4.63 -16.21 -18.98
C THR A 223 3.53 -15.35 -18.35
N PHE A 224 2.56 -15.98 -17.70
CA PHE A 224 1.45 -15.29 -17.03
C PHE A 224 1.91 -14.46 -15.83
N GLY A 225 2.78 -15.01 -14.97
CA GLY A 225 3.35 -14.25 -13.85
C GLY A 225 4.27 -13.12 -14.33
N TRP A 226 5.10 -13.39 -15.34
CA TRP A 226 5.99 -12.40 -15.93
C TRP A 226 5.24 -11.20 -16.55
N LEU A 227 4.14 -11.49 -17.25
CA LEU A 227 3.24 -10.45 -17.76
C LEU A 227 2.55 -9.68 -16.63
N GLY A 228 2.16 -10.34 -15.54
CA GLY A 228 1.57 -9.71 -14.37
C GLY A 228 2.50 -8.68 -13.70
N THR A 229 3.77 -9.04 -13.50
CA THR A 229 4.77 -8.13 -12.94
C THR A 229 5.06 -6.95 -13.86
N ASN A 230 5.23 -7.20 -15.17
CA ASN A 230 5.41 -6.12 -16.15
C ASN A 230 4.19 -5.19 -16.22
N LEU A 231 2.99 -5.75 -16.09
CA LEU A 231 1.75 -4.99 -16.08
C LEU A 231 1.72 -4.03 -14.88
N VAL A 232 1.96 -4.49 -13.65
CA VAL A 232 1.88 -3.63 -12.47
C VAL A 232 2.95 -2.53 -12.49
N LEU A 233 4.16 -2.83 -12.97
CA LEU A 233 5.21 -1.82 -13.20
C LEU A 233 4.78 -0.77 -14.23
N SER A 234 4.16 -1.22 -15.34
CA SER A 234 3.63 -0.32 -16.37
C SER A 234 2.44 0.51 -15.86
N MET A 235 1.61 -0.05 -14.98
CA MET A 235 0.52 0.68 -14.31
C MET A 235 1.08 1.77 -13.40
N GLY A 236 2.12 1.48 -12.60
CA GLY A 236 2.82 2.47 -11.78
C GLY A 236 3.41 3.60 -12.62
N ALA A 237 4.17 3.23 -13.66
CA ALA A 237 4.81 4.19 -14.56
C ALA A 237 3.81 5.10 -15.29
N SER A 238 2.75 4.52 -15.86
CA SER A 238 1.71 5.31 -16.54
C SER A 238 0.96 6.23 -15.58
N THR A 239 0.66 5.76 -14.37
CA THR A 239 -0.04 6.55 -13.36
C THR A 239 0.79 7.77 -12.92
N ILE A 240 2.07 7.60 -12.59
CA ILE A 240 2.90 8.75 -12.17
C ILE A 240 3.12 9.75 -13.31
N LEU A 241 3.27 9.29 -14.56
CA LEU A 241 3.38 10.21 -15.70
C LEU A 241 2.10 11.02 -15.91
N ILE A 242 0.93 10.40 -15.75
CA ILE A 242 -0.36 11.09 -15.79
C ILE A 242 -0.44 12.12 -14.65
N LEU A 243 -0.12 11.72 -13.42
CA LEU A 243 -0.13 12.62 -12.26
C LEU A 243 0.85 13.79 -12.47
N LEU A 244 2.08 13.55 -12.92
CA LEU A 244 3.07 14.60 -13.19
C LEU A 244 2.56 15.60 -14.23
N PHE A 245 1.97 15.11 -15.33
CA PHE A 245 1.43 15.97 -16.38
C PHE A 245 0.28 16.85 -15.86
N PHE A 246 -0.72 16.24 -15.22
CA PHE A 246 -1.91 16.96 -14.74
C PHE A 246 -1.60 17.85 -13.53
N GLU A 247 -0.67 17.47 -12.66
CA GLU A 247 -0.21 18.33 -11.56
C GLU A 247 0.59 19.53 -12.07
N SER A 248 1.41 19.34 -13.11
CA SER A 248 2.11 20.46 -13.78
C SER A 248 1.11 21.43 -14.39
N TRP A 249 0.09 20.89 -15.06
CA TRP A 249 -1.01 21.68 -15.61
C TRP A 249 -1.78 22.43 -14.52
N ARG A 250 -2.13 21.76 -13.43
CA ARG A 250 -2.80 22.39 -12.29
C ARG A 250 -1.94 23.47 -11.64
N THR A 251 -0.64 23.21 -11.48
CA THR A 251 0.30 24.18 -10.88
C THR A 251 0.37 25.45 -11.72
N TYR A 252 0.29 25.33 -13.04
CA TYR A 252 0.26 26.47 -13.96
C TYR A 252 -1.01 27.31 -13.83
N HIS A 253 -2.18 26.70 -13.65
CA HIS A 253 -3.47 27.40 -13.61
C HIS A 253 -3.95 27.81 -12.22
N ALA A 254 -3.77 26.96 -11.21
CA ALA A 254 -4.33 27.10 -9.87
C ALA A 254 -3.25 27.21 -8.76
N GLY A 255 -1.96 27.16 -9.14
CA GLY A 255 -0.83 27.23 -8.21
C GLY A 255 -0.47 25.89 -7.57
N ILE A 256 0.63 25.89 -6.82
CA ILE A 256 1.17 24.67 -6.22
C ILE A 256 0.35 24.23 -5.00
N SER A 257 0.08 22.93 -4.92
CA SER A 257 -0.58 22.31 -3.76
C SER A 257 0.38 21.40 -3.00
N GLY A 258 0.05 21.10 -1.73
CA GLY A 258 0.78 20.07 -0.97
C GLY A 258 0.80 18.71 -1.68
N PHE A 259 -0.29 18.34 -2.36
CA PHE A 259 -0.35 17.11 -3.14
C PHE A 259 0.56 17.17 -4.38
N SER A 260 0.62 18.31 -5.08
CA SER A 260 1.54 18.51 -6.21
C SER A 260 2.99 18.29 -5.78
N ILE A 261 3.38 18.77 -4.59
CA ILE A 261 4.71 18.56 -4.01
C ILE A 261 5.00 17.06 -3.82
N ILE A 262 4.03 16.30 -3.28
CA ILE A 262 4.18 14.86 -3.09
C ILE A 262 4.38 14.15 -4.44
N VAL A 263 3.56 14.47 -5.44
CA VAL A 263 3.67 13.88 -6.80
C VAL A 263 5.03 14.20 -7.43
N TYR A 264 5.51 15.44 -7.34
CA TYR A 264 6.84 15.79 -7.85
C TYR A 264 7.96 15.09 -7.09
N LEU A 265 7.84 14.93 -5.77
CA LEU A 265 8.82 14.21 -4.97
C LEU A 265 8.92 12.76 -5.41
N VAL A 266 7.78 12.05 -5.53
CA VAL A 266 7.75 10.66 -6.02
C VAL A 266 8.33 10.57 -7.45
N GLY A 267 7.98 11.53 -8.31
CA GLY A 267 8.53 11.61 -9.67
C GLY A 267 10.05 11.79 -9.71
N ILE A 268 10.59 12.68 -8.87
CA ILE A 268 12.04 12.92 -8.74
C ILE A 268 12.74 11.68 -8.17
N VAL A 269 12.19 11.08 -7.11
CA VAL A 269 12.74 9.84 -6.52
C VAL A 269 12.80 8.74 -7.58
N GLY A 270 11.75 8.56 -8.37
CA GLY A 270 11.76 7.56 -9.42
C GLY A 270 12.66 7.90 -10.61
N PHE A 271 12.87 9.19 -10.89
CA PHE A 271 13.87 9.62 -11.87
C PHE A 271 15.29 9.28 -11.40
N THR A 272 15.60 9.56 -10.13
CA THR A 272 16.90 9.19 -9.54
C THR A 272 17.08 7.68 -9.46
N ALA A 273 16.03 6.93 -9.11
CA ALA A 273 16.07 5.47 -9.09
C ALA A 273 16.40 4.91 -10.47
N GLY A 274 15.73 5.36 -11.54
CA GLY A 274 16.04 4.88 -12.89
C GLY A 274 17.46 5.20 -13.38
N ILE A 275 18.08 6.30 -12.92
CA ILE A 275 19.50 6.59 -13.20
C ILE A 275 20.41 5.61 -12.45
N VAL A 276 20.11 5.36 -11.17
CA VAL A 276 20.86 4.42 -10.33
C VAL A 276 20.76 3.01 -10.90
N ASP A 277 19.56 2.58 -11.27
CA ASP A 277 19.29 1.29 -11.91
C ASP A 277 20.09 1.13 -13.21
N TYR A 278 20.13 2.19 -14.03
CA TYR A 278 20.93 2.20 -15.26
C TYR A 278 22.45 2.09 -14.97
N ALA A 279 22.93 2.71 -13.90
CA ALA A 279 24.35 2.72 -13.54
C ALA A 279 24.89 1.35 -13.11
N ILE A 280 24.03 0.46 -12.62
CA ILE A 280 24.40 -0.89 -12.17
C ILE A 280 24.07 -1.98 -13.20
N MET A 281 23.72 -1.61 -14.43
CA MET A 281 23.27 -2.57 -15.45
C MET A 281 24.27 -3.68 -15.77
N ASP A 282 25.56 -3.40 -15.69
CA ASP A 282 26.61 -4.41 -15.91
C ASP A 282 26.56 -5.50 -14.82
N ILE A 283 26.31 -5.10 -13.57
CA ILE A 283 26.11 -6.01 -12.43
C ILE A 283 24.79 -6.78 -12.63
N VAL A 284 23.72 -6.11 -13.09
CA VAL A 284 22.44 -6.79 -13.31
C VAL A 284 22.57 -7.90 -14.36
N ARG A 285 23.27 -7.64 -15.46
CA ARG A 285 23.44 -8.60 -16.56
C ARG A 285 24.42 -9.73 -16.25
N SER A 286 25.39 -9.52 -15.37
CA SER A 286 26.37 -10.56 -15.00
C SER A 286 25.70 -11.83 -14.47
N CYS A 287 24.58 -11.71 -13.74
CA CYS A 287 23.85 -12.87 -13.23
C CYS A 287 23.22 -13.74 -14.33
N VAL A 288 22.86 -13.15 -15.48
CA VAL A 288 22.30 -13.90 -16.61
C VAL A 288 23.40 -14.42 -17.54
N GLU A 289 24.46 -13.65 -17.73
CA GLU A 289 25.51 -13.92 -18.72
C GLU A 289 26.69 -14.74 -18.16
N THR A 290 27.01 -14.59 -16.87
CA THR A 290 28.18 -15.19 -16.22
C THR A 290 27.86 -15.73 -14.82
N GLU A 291 28.22 -14.98 -13.76
CA GLU A 291 28.01 -15.29 -12.35
C GLU A 291 27.30 -14.11 -11.68
N CYS A 292 26.42 -14.39 -10.71
CA CYS A 292 25.65 -13.35 -10.04
C CYS A 292 26.54 -12.55 -9.08
N GLU A 293 27.04 -11.40 -9.56
CA GLU A 293 27.74 -10.44 -8.72
C GLU A 293 26.79 -9.78 -7.71
N SER A 294 27.22 -9.61 -6.47
CA SER A 294 26.43 -8.96 -5.41
C SER A 294 26.19 -7.48 -5.71
N PHE A 295 25.04 -6.95 -5.32
CA PHE A 295 24.77 -5.52 -5.45
C PHE A 295 25.74 -4.68 -4.61
N PRO A 296 26.08 -3.45 -5.05
CA PRO A 296 26.82 -2.52 -4.22
C PRO A 296 25.98 -2.15 -2.98
N VAL A 297 26.62 -2.09 -1.81
CA VAL A 297 25.94 -1.68 -0.54
C VAL A 297 25.19 -0.34 -0.69
N ALA A 298 25.72 0.59 -1.48
CA ALA A 298 25.07 1.87 -1.75
C ALA A 298 23.75 1.74 -2.54
N PHE A 299 23.63 0.72 -3.39
CA PHE A 299 22.39 0.43 -4.12
C PHE A 299 21.34 -0.16 -3.19
N GLU A 300 21.73 -1.12 -2.34
CA GLU A 300 20.83 -1.74 -1.35
C GLU A 300 20.25 -0.67 -0.40
N ILE A 301 21.12 0.18 0.17
CA ILE A 301 20.69 1.30 1.04
C ILE A 301 19.74 2.26 0.30
N TRP A 302 20.00 2.55 -0.97
CA TRP A 302 19.13 3.40 -1.78
C TRP A 302 17.76 2.76 -2.03
N TYR A 303 17.74 1.46 -2.33
CA TYR A 303 16.53 0.68 -2.55
C TYR A 303 15.64 0.66 -1.29
N ASP A 304 16.23 0.36 -0.14
CA ASP A 304 15.52 0.30 1.15
C ASP A 304 14.92 1.67 1.51
N PHE A 305 15.67 2.74 1.28
CA PHE A 305 15.21 4.10 1.57
C PHE A 305 14.10 4.59 0.63
N THR A 306 14.11 4.15 -0.63
CA THR A 306 13.15 4.65 -1.63
C THR A 306 11.91 3.78 -1.73
N SER A 307 12.08 2.50 -2.02
CA SER A 307 10.96 1.59 -2.30
C SER A 307 10.41 0.95 -1.04
N GLU A 308 11.26 0.40 -0.16
CA GLU A 308 10.77 -0.27 1.05
C GLU A 308 10.14 0.72 2.02
N THR A 309 10.75 1.89 2.22
CA THR A 309 10.17 2.94 3.06
C THR A 309 8.79 3.39 2.55
N LEU A 310 8.58 3.41 1.23
CA LEU A 310 7.30 3.79 0.65
C LEU A 310 6.21 2.74 0.95
N ILE A 311 6.55 1.47 0.81
CA ILE A 311 5.63 0.35 1.08
C ILE A 311 5.33 0.22 2.57
N TYR A 312 6.38 0.15 3.39
CA TYR A 312 6.29 -0.23 4.81
C TYR A 312 5.90 0.93 5.71
N LEU A 313 6.24 2.16 5.32
CA LEU A 313 5.96 3.35 6.13
C LEU A 313 4.91 4.22 5.46
N PHE A 314 5.15 4.73 4.25
CA PHE A 314 4.28 5.78 3.70
C PHE A 314 2.89 5.27 3.31
N THR A 315 2.74 4.04 2.82
CA THR A 315 1.45 3.48 2.42
C THR A 315 0.42 3.45 3.57
N PRO A 316 0.73 2.89 4.76
CA PRO A 316 -0.21 2.96 5.89
C PRO A 316 -0.51 4.40 6.30
N LEU A 317 0.46 5.31 6.26
CA LEU A 317 0.23 6.73 6.57
C LEU A 317 -0.73 7.39 5.60
N ILE A 318 -0.64 7.08 4.31
CA ILE A 318 -1.54 7.61 3.30
C ILE A 318 -2.96 7.09 3.57
N PHE A 319 -3.14 5.79 3.84
CA PHE A 319 -4.45 5.26 4.23
C PHE A 319 -4.99 5.94 5.48
N MET A 320 -4.14 6.15 6.50
CA MET A 320 -4.54 6.84 7.72
C MET A 320 -4.93 8.30 7.48
N TYR A 321 -4.14 9.00 6.67
CA TYR A 321 -4.45 10.36 6.25
C TYR A 321 -5.79 10.40 5.51
N ILE A 322 -6.07 9.42 4.64
CA ILE A 322 -7.36 9.34 3.94
C ILE A 322 -8.51 9.14 4.95
N LEU A 323 -8.35 8.21 5.89
CA LEU A 323 -9.38 7.88 6.89
C LEU A 323 -9.75 9.08 7.76
N LEU A 324 -8.76 9.88 8.17
CA LEU A 324 -8.95 11.03 9.06
C LEU A 324 -9.33 12.31 8.31
N ASN A 325 -8.60 12.66 7.23
CA ASN A 325 -8.78 13.94 6.54
C ASN A 325 -10.08 13.99 5.70
N PHE A 326 -10.59 12.83 5.29
CA PHE A 326 -11.86 12.71 4.58
C PHE A 326 -13.01 12.25 5.46
N ASP A 327 -12.81 12.30 6.78
CA ASP A 327 -13.85 12.09 7.79
C ASP A 327 -14.58 10.75 7.59
N ILE A 328 -13.82 9.72 7.15
CA ILE A 328 -14.31 8.34 7.05
C ILE A 328 -14.57 7.78 8.45
N ILE A 329 -13.70 8.15 9.40
CA ILE A 329 -13.86 7.85 10.81
C ILE A 329 -14.37 9.11 11.50
N ASP A 330 -15.45 8.96 12.29
CA ASP A 330 -15.92 10.02 13.16
C ASP A 330 -14.94 10.26 14.32
N SER A 331 -14.09 11.29 14.17
CA SER A 331 -13.12 11.72 15.18
C SER A 331 -13.73 12.61 16.28
N ASP A 332 -14.93 13.15 16.06
CA ASP A 332 -15.56 14.12 16.97
C ASP A 332 -16.43 13.46 18.03
N ALA A 333 -16.96 12.27 17.75
CA ALA A 333 -17.64 11.44 18.73
C ALA A 333 -16.78 11.24 19.98
N SER A 334 -17.34 11.59 21.15
CA SER A 334 -16.65 11.56 22.45
C SER A 334 -16.07 10.18 22.80
N GLU A 335 -16.70 9.11 22.31
CA GLU A 335 -16.29 7.71 22.50
C GLU A 335 -15.11 7.30 21.60
N ASN A 336 -14.92 7.94 20.45
CA ASN A 336 -13.87 7.63 19.49
C ASN A 336 -12.63 8.50 19.64
N ARG A 337 -12.76 9.69 20.23
CA ARG A 337 -11.65 10.65 20.39
C ARG A 337 -10.40 10.04 21.03
N TRP A 338 -10.57 9.15 22.02
CA TRP A 338 -9.43 8.49 22.68
C TRP A 338 -8.72 7.47 21.78
N LEU A 339 -9.47 6.65 21.04
CA LEU A 339 -8.89 5.67 20.11
C LEU A 339 -8.22 6.36 18.92
N THR A 340 -8.87 7.38 18.35
CA THR A 340 -8.29 8.21 17.28
C THR A 340 -7.01 8.90 17.75
N ARG A 341 -6.96 9.38 19.00
CA ARG A 341 -5.75 9.96 19.58
C ARG A 341 -4.62 8.94 19.71
N ILE A 342 -4.90 7.74 20.23
CA ILE A 342 -3.90 6.66 20.31
C ILE A 342 -3.35 6.33 18.93
N MET A 343 -4.23 6.22 17.94
CA MET A 343 -3.87 5.91 16.56
C MET A 343 -2.92 6.95 15.96
N VAL A 344 -3.21 8.24 16.14
CA VAL A 344 -2.35 9.34 15.67
C VAL A 344 -1.01 9.37 16.42
N ILE A 345 -1.00 9.16 17.74
CA ILE A 345 0.24 9.12 18.53
C ILE A 345 1.10 7.93 18.09
N LEU A 346 0.51 6.75 17.97
CA LEU A 346 1.18 5.54 17.51
C LEU A 346 1.81 5.78 16.13
N MET A 347 1.02 6.32 15.19
CA MET A 347 1.49 6.70 13.86
C MET A 347 2.70 7.64 13.91
N LEU A 348 2.64 8.73 14.67
CA LEU A 348 3.75 9.68 14.79
C LEU A 348 5.00 9.06 15.42
N LEU A 349 4.83 8.22 16.44
CA LEU A 349 5.95 7.52 17.09
C LEU A 349 6.65 6.57 16.13
N ILE A 350 5.88 5.76 15.40
CA ILE A 350 6.39 4.81 14.40
C ILE A 350 7.15 5.54 13.31
N VAL A 351 6.54 6.56 12.70
CA VAL A 351 7.17 7.33 11.62
C VAL A 351 8.44 7.99 12.09
N SER A 352 8.41 8.61 13.27
CA SER A 352 9.60 9.25 13.82
C SER A 352 10.70 8.22 14.09
N SER A 353 10.35 7.05 14.65
CA SER A 353 11.32 5.98 14.92
C SER A 353 11.96 5.45 13.64
N SER A 354 11.14 5.05 12.65
CA SER A 354 11.63 4.46 11.40
C SER A 354 12.39 5.45 10.54
N VAL A 355 11.96 6.71 10.45
CA VAL A 355 12.71 7.76 9.74
C VAL A 355 14.07 7.99 10.39
N ILE A 356 14.17 7.87 11.71
CA ILE A 356 15.43 8.08 12.42
C ILE A 356 16.37 6.87 12.26
N GLU A 357 15.85 5.65 12.30
CA GLU A 357 16.62 4.44 11.95
C GLU A 357 17.17 4.52 10.52
N LEU A 358 16.34 4.93 9.56
CA LEU A 358 16.73 5.17 8.16
C LEU A 358 17.77 6.30 8.03
N LEU A 359 17.64 7.37 8.80
CA LEU A 359 18.61 8.47 8.75
C LEU A 359 19.95 8.07 9.36
N GLN A 360 19.94 7.21 10.38
CA GLN A 360 21.13 6.63 11.00
C GLN A 360 21.84 5.63 10.09
N SER A 361 21.12 4.89 9.25
CA SER A 361 21.74 4.02 8.25
C SER A 361 22.42 4.83 7.13
N PHE A 362 21.87 6.00 6.78
CA PHE A 362 22.41 6.89 5.75
C PHE A 362 23.59 7.75 6.20
N LEU A 363 23.53 8.30 7.41
CA LEU A 363 24.56 9.17 7.95
C LEU A 363 25.31 8.40 9.04
N PRO A 364 26.64 8.17 8.91
CA PRO A 364 27.44 7.57 9.97
C PRO A 364 27.62 8.58 11.12
N VAL A 365 26.54 8.83 11.87
CA VAL A 365 26.51 9.70 13.04
C VAL A 365 26.75 8.85 14.28
N PRO A 366 27.60 9.29 15.23
CA PRO A 366 27.75 8.61 16.51
C PRO A 366 26.40 8.44 17.23
N GLU A 367 26.12 7.24 17.75
CA GLU A 367 24.85 6.88 18.42
C GLU A 367 24.43 7.88 19.51
N MET A 368 25.39 8.48 20.23
CA MET A 368 25.12 9.49 21.26
C MET A 368 24.61 10.83 20.70
N ILE A 369 25.05 11.23 19.52
CA ILE A 369 24.59 12.46 18.87
C ILE A 369 23.26 12.21 18.19
N SER A 370 23.10 11.03 17.58
CA SER A 370 21.83 10.65 16.94
C SER A 370 20.71 10.51 17.97
N SER A 371 20.96 9.87 19.12
CA SER A 371 19.98 9.77 20.22
C SER A 371 19.63 11.11 20.85
N ALA A 372 20.57 12.06 20.96
CA ALA A 372 20.29 13.41 21.44
C ALA A 372 19.47 14.24 20.43
N ALA A 373 19.78 14.13 19.13
CA ALA A 373 18.98 14.73 18.06
C ALA A 373 17.57 14.11 18.00
N LEU A 374 17.48 12.79 18.22
CA LEU A 374 16.24 12.02 18.29
C LEU A 374 15.35 12.50 19.45
N ALA A 375 15.89 12.64 20.65
CA ALA A 375 15.14 13.18 21.78
C ALA A 375 14.63 14.61 21.52
N MET A 376 15.41 15.42 20.81
CA MET A 376 15.00 16.78 20.41
C MET A 376 13.88 16.75 19.37
N VAL A 377 14.00 15.94 18.31
CA VAL A 377 12.98 15.77 17.27
C VAL A 377 11.68 15.22 17.86
N VAL A 378 11.76 14.19 18.70
CA VAL A 378 10.61 13.60 19.39
C VAL A 378 9.95 14.62 20.33
N ALA A 379 10.72 15.39 21.10
CA ALA A 379 10.16 16.46 21.96
C ALA A 379 9.45 17.56 21.14
N ILE A 380 9.97 17.89 19.95
CA ILE A 380 9.32 18.84 19.03
C ILE A 380 8.02 18.25 18.47
N PHE A 381 8.04 16.97 18.04
CA PHE A 381 6.84 16.29 17.53
C PHE A 381 5.75 16.15 18.60
N ILE A 382 6.10 15.81 19.83
CA ILE A 382 5.16 15.78 20.97
C ILE A 382 4.59 17.18 21.24
N GLY A 383 5.43 18.22 21.17
CA GLY A 383 4.97 19.62 21.32
C GLY A 383 4.05 20.11 20.19
N TRP A 384 4.07 19.46 19.02
CA TRP A 384 3.23 19.78 17.87
C TRP A 384 2.02 18.83 17.71
N GLU A 385 1.86 17.83 18.60
CA GLU A 385 0.78 16.83 18.55
C GLU A 385 -0.59 17.50 18.38
N GLU A 386 -0.92 18.46 19.24
CA GLU A 386 -2.23 19.13 19.20
C GLU A 386 -2.45 19.94 17.91
N ARG A 387 -1.37 20.49 17.33
CA ARG A 387 -1.44 21.30 16.11
C ARG A 387 -1.57 20.43 14.86
N ILE A 388 -0.87 19.30 14.83
CA ILE A 388 -1.00 18.30 13.76
C ILE A 388 -2.36 17.64 13.85
N MET A 389 -2.81 17.26 15.05
CA MET A 389 -4.14 16.68 15.29
C MET A 389 -5.26 17.65 14.85
N THR A 390 -5.20 18.93 15.24
CA THR A 390 -6.20 19.92 14.81
C THR A 390 -6.17 20.20 13.31
N ASN A 391 -4.99 20.12 12.66
CA ASN A 391 -4.89 20.26 11.22
C ASN A 391 -5.35 19.00 10.45
N LEU A 392 -5.12 17.80 11.00
CA LEU A 392 -5.55 16.52 10.42
C LEU A 392 -7.05 16.28 10.60
N MET A 393 -7.61 16.69 11.73
CA MET A 393 -9.05 16.68 12.03
C MET A 393 -9.78 17.93 11.52
N ARG A 394 -9.09 18.84 10.79
CA ARG A 394 -9.69 20.09 10.38
C ARG A 394 -10.88 19.80 9.46
N GLU A 395 -12.07 20.16 9.94
CA GLU A 395 -13.36 20.02 9.27
C GLU A 395 -13.22 20.26 7.78
N GLY A 396 -13.30 19.17 7.03
CA GLY A 396 -13.41 19.26 5.61
C GLY A 396 -14.61 18.44 5.19
N ASP A 397 -15.51 19.04 4.41
CA ASP A 397 -16.58 18.38 3.65
C ASP A 397 -16.23 16.96 3.19
N THR A 398 -17.02 15.99 3.63
CA THR A 398 -16.76 14.60 3.26
C THR A 398 -16.98 14.40 1.75
N VAL A 399 -16.34 13.36 1.21
CA VAL A 399 -16.54 12.96 -0.19
C VAL A 399 -18.02 12.73 -0.49
N SER A 400 -18.74 12.09 0.45
CA SER A 400 -20.16 11.82 0.30
C SER A 400 -20.99 13.10 0.26
N LYS A 401 -20.70 14.09 1.11
CA LYS A 401 -21.40 15.39 1.10
C LYS A 401 -21.30 16.09 -0.25
N LYS A 402 -20.10 16.08 -0.88
CA LYS A 402 -19.93 16.69 -2.21
C LYS A 402 -20.70 15.94 -3.29
N LEU A 403 -20.67 14.61 -3.27
CA LEU A 403 -21.41 13.81 -4.26
C LEU A 403 -22.93 13.95 -4.11
N ILE A 404 -23.44 14.08 -2.89
CA ILE A 404 -24.85 14.41 -2.64
C ILE A 404 -25.18 15.79 -3.20
N GLY A 405 -24.31 16.78 -2.99
CA GLY A 405 -24.49 18.12 -3.55
C GLY A 405 -24.50 18.17 -5.09
N MET A 406 -23.89 17.18 -5.74
CA MET A 406 -23.89 17.00 -7.20
C MET A 406 -25.03 16.09 -7.71
N ASP A 407 -25.87 15.54 -6.83
CA ASP A 407 -26.87 14.50 -7.12
C ASP A 407 -26.28 13.24 -7.77
N GLU A 408 -25.03 12.91 -7.43
CA GLU A 408 -24.30 11.76 -7.97
C GLU A 408 -24.16 10.61 -6.96
N LEU A 409 -24.69 10.77 -5.74
CA LEU A 409 -24.73 9.73 -4.71
C LEU A 409 -26.16 9.32 -4.36
N VAL A 410 -26.51 8.07 -4.65
CA VAL A 410 -27.70 7.42 -4.10
C VAL A 410 -27.41 6.98 -2.68
N ILE A 411 -28.35 7.27 -1.77
CA ILE A 411 -28.31 6.86 -0.35
C ILE A 411 -29.25 5.63 -0.17
N PRO A 412 -28.78 4.41 -0.46
CA PRO A 412 -29.53 3.19 -0.16
C PRO A 412 -29.67 3.02 1.36
N LYS A 413 -30.84 2.57 1.81
CA LYS A 413 -31.00 2.03 3.17
C LYS A 413 -30.23 0.71 3.26
N ILE A 414 -29.07 0.75 3.91
CA ILE A 414 -28.22 -0.41 4.22
C ILE A 414 -28.39 -0.72 5.70
N ASP A 415 -28.53 -2.00 6.03
CA ASP A 415 -28.60 -2.47 7.41
C ASP A 415 -27.18 -2.53 8.00
N ASP A 416 -27.00 -2.04 9.23
CA ASP A 416 -25.70 -2.08 9.90
C ASP A 416 -25.18 -3.52 10.05
N ARG A 417 -26.08 -4.50 10.13
CA ARG A 417 -25.76 -5.93 10.14
C ARG A 417 -24.96 -6.38 8.90
N ASP A 418 -25.13 -5.72 7.75
CA ASP A 418 -24.42 -6.08 6.53
C ASP A 418 -22.91 -5.82 6.64
N TYR A 419 -22.50 -4.79 7.41
CA TYR A 419 -21.09 -4.51 7.69
C TYR A 419 -20.46 -5.53 8.65
N ASP A 420 -21.24 -6.01 9.63
CA ASP A 420 -20.79 -7.07 10.53
C ASP A 420 -20.61 -8.40 9.80
N ILE A 421 -21.57 -8.73 8.92
CA ILE A 421 -21.48 -9.91 8.06
C ILE A 421 -20.25 -9.83 7.16
N MET A 422 -19.97 -8.66 6.57
CA MET A 422 -18.75 -8.46 5.76
C MET A 422 -17.49 -8.79 6.56
N SER A 423 -17.31 -8.17 7.71
CA SER A 423 -16.10 -8.37 8.52
C SER A 423 -15.97 -9.81 9.03
N ALA A 424 -17.08 -10.43 9.46
CA ALA A 424 -17.09 -11.83 9.87
C ALA A 424 -16.76 -12.78 8.71
N SER A 425 -17.24 -12.47 7.50
CA SER A 425 -16.98 -13.27 6.30
C SER A 425 -15.51 -13.20 5.90
N ILE A 426 -14.92 -12.00 5.89
CA ILE A 426 -13.47 -11.83 5.60
C ILE A 426 -12.64 -12.56 6.66
N ALA A 427 -12.93 -12.38 7.95
CA ALA A 427 -12.26 -13.11 9.03
C ALA A 427 -12.32 -14.63 8.85
N SER A 428 -13.50 -15.15 8.48
CA SER A 428 -13.70 -16.57 8.22
C SER A 428 -12.90 -17.06 7.02
N VAL A 429 -12.81 -16.28 5.94
CA VAL A 429 -12.03 -16.62 4.74
C VAL A 429 -10.55 -16.64 5.06
N VAL A 430 -10.04 -15.66 5.81
CA VAL A 430 -8.64 -15.62 6.22
C VAL A 430 -8.31 -16.84 7.08
N PHE A 431 -9.12 -17.11 8.10
CA PHE A 431 -8.92 -18.26 8.98
C PHE A 431 -8.95 -19.59 8.20
N PHE A 432 -9.93 -19.76 7.31
CA PHE A 432 -10.04 -20.95 6.47
C PHE A 432 -8.85 -21.12 5.53
N SER A 433 -8.40 -20.04 4.89
CA SER A 433 -7.27 -20.08 3.95
C SER A 433 -5.95 -20.39 4.66
N LEU A 434 -5.75 -19.86 5.87
CA LEU A 434 -4.60 -20.20 6.70
C LEU A 434 -4.60 -21.67 7.14
N ILE A 435 -5.77 -22.24 7.47
CA ILE A 435 -5.89 -23.68 7.75
C ILE A 435 -5.49 -24.51 6.52
N ILE A 436 -5.96 -24.13 5.33
CA ILE A 436 -5.58 -24.82 4.09
C ILE A 436 -4.07 -24.75 3.88
N CYS A 437 -3.45 -23.59 4.09
CA CYS A 437 -1.99 -23.43 3.98
C CYS A 437 -1.25 -24.36 4.96
N ALA A 438 -1.73 -24.46 6.21
CA ALA A 438 -1.13 -25.33 7.22
C ALA A 438 -1.28 -26.81 6.88
N LEU A 439 -2.46 -27.23 6.41
CA LEU A 439 -2.72 -28.60 5.99
C LEU A 439 -1.89 -28.98 4.77
N TYR A 440 -1.78 -28.09 3.77
CA TYR A 440 -1.02 -28.34 2.56
C TYR A 440 0.48 -28.48 2.87
N SER A 441 1.03 -27.57 3.66
CA SER A 441 2.44 -27.61 4.10
C SER A 441 2.76 -28.81 4.99
N ALA A 442 1.77 -29.40 5.68
CA ALA A 442 1.98 -30.61 6.48
C ALA A 442 1.96 -31.91 5.66
N VAL A 443 1.40 -31.88 4.44
CA VAL A 443 1.23 -33.05 3.58
C VAL A 443 2.39 -33.22 2.59
N ILE A 444 2.94 -32.11 2.12
CA ILE A 444 4.15 -32.05 1.28
C ILE A 444 5.37 -32.11 2.19
#